data_AF-A0A959YIT3-F1
#
_entry.id   AF-A0A959YIT3-F1
#
_cell.length_a   1.000
_cell.length_b   1.000
_cell.length_c   1.000
_cell.angle_alpha   90.00
_cell.angle_beta   90.00
_cell.angle_gamma   90.00
#
_symmetry.space_group_name_H-M   'P 1'
#
loop_
_entity.id
_entity.type
_entity.pdbx_description
1 polymer ?
#
loop_
_entity_poly.entity_id
_entity_poly.type
_entity_poly.pdbx_seq_one_letter_code
_entity_poly.pdbx_strand_id
1 'polypeptide(L)'
;MSAKPVLLILSLIITGGIRSMAQPIIDLELITTGFNEPVDIASAGDERLFIVSRHGTIEILYPDLSVSTFLDIDDRVGSGGGEQGLQGLVFHPDYASNGFFYVNYTDTLGDTHISRFSVSAGDPDLADPDSELLLIYADQPANNHNSGDLNFGPDGYLWLCTGNGGGPANGNAQDTTSILGKVLRIDVDGGSPYAIPADNPFIGEPGVDEMWALGLRNPWRFSFDRLTGDLWIADVGGAIKEEVNFRPVSSGGGENYGWQCYEASYQSALCDTSIDFTFPIFEYNHNPFTGGYAITGGFVYRGNAYPHLYGYYTTIDYVTGNAWALHSDGMGGWLVDTLGFLVDHITSFGEDQNGEIYACEKDAGNIYRLKDLCGSFALTSDITDETALGVSDGSIDLTVTGGNAPYSISWSTGASSEDLSGLSADTYTVTVTDDLGCVQTGVFEVAQLCGPAIDVQVSDITTSSATISWSPSGAGLYKVQYITMGGTPGQITTPDTSVTLSGLDAGAVYVFRVRNKCSGTTATYTASGAFMTDPLRDGMVSGLEVFPNPTTGLLYLQSDMQDTPVLIRDVSGNPV
;
A
#
# COMPACT_ATOMS: atom_id res chain seq x y z
N MET A 1 -7.14 15.18 -51.57
CA MET A 1 -5.83 14.65 -51.13
C MET A 1 -5.70 14.95 -49.66
N SER A 2 -5.54 13.90 -48.86
CA SER A 2 -5.75 13.87 -47.40
C SER A 2 -4.72 14.70 -46.63
N ALA A 3 -5.19 15.50 -45.67
CA ALA A 3 -4.38 16.05 -44.60
C ALA A 3 -3.86 14.92 -43.70
N LYS A 4 -2.61 15.03 -43.23
CA LYS A 4 -2.05 14.23 -42.14
C LYS A 4 -1.83 15.16 -40.94
N PRO A 5 -2.39 14.88 -39.76
CA PRO A 5 -2.01 15.57 -38.55
C PRO A 5 -0.69 14.98 -38.02
N VAL A 6 0.24 15.85 -37.66
CA VAL A 6 1.45 15.49 -36.91
C VAL A 6 1.04 15.31 -35.44
N LEU A 7 1.14 14.09 -34.95
CA LEU A 7 0.88 13.74 -33.56
C LEU A 7 2.08 14.18 -32.72
N LEU A 8 1.90 15.23 -31.91
CA LEU A 8 2.87 15.64 -30.90
C LEU A 8 2.75 14.66 -29.73
N ILE A 9 3.71 13.75 -29.58
CA ILE A 9 3.79 12.88 -28.41
C ILE A 9 4.31 13.75 -27.26
N LEU A 10 3.40 14.17 -26.38
CA LEU A 10 3.76 14.75 -25.09
C LEU A 10 4.25 13.58 -24.22
N SER A 11 5.58 13.43 -24.13
CA SER A 11 6.18 12.51 -23.16
C SER A 11 5.93 13.07 -21.76
N LEU A 12 4.85 12.60 -21.13
CA LEU A 12 4.65 12.77 -19.69
C LEU A 12 5.72 11.90 -19.01
N ILE A 13 6.84 12.52 -18.63
CA ILE A 13 7.80 11.90 -17.71
C ILE A 13 7.07 11.88 -16.37
N ILE A 14 6.38 10.79 -16.10
CA ILE A 14 5.99 10.43 -14.75
C ILE A 14 7.32 10.15 -14.04
N THR A 15 7.84 11.12 -13.30
CA THR A 15 8.84 10.89 -12.26
C THR A 15 8.16 10.17 -11.09
N GLY A 16 7.61 8.99 -11.38
CA GLY A 16 7.34 7.99 -10.36
C GLY A 16 8.70 7.48 -9.96
N GLY A 17 9.28 8.12 -8.94
CA GLY A 17 10.45 7.58 -8.28
C GLY A 17 10.09 6.15 -7.90
N ILE A 18 10.74 5.18 -8.54
CA ILE A 18 10.71 3.80 -8.08
C ILE A 18 11.40 3.85 -6.72
N ARG A 19 10.61 4.05 -5.65
CA ARG A 19 11.08 3.80 -4.31
C ARG A 19 11.29 2.29 -4.26
N SER A 20 12.53 1.86 -4.45
CA SER A 20 12.94 0.54 -4.00
C SER A 20 12.79 0.55 -2.50
N MET A 21 11.62 0.13 -2.00
CA MET A 21 11.42 -0.06 -0.57
C MET A 21 12.27 -1.27 -0.16
N ALA A 22 13.04 -1.14 0.92
CA ALA A 22 13.68 -2.31 1.50
C ALA A 22 12.61 -3.34 1.87
N GLN A 23 12.95 -4.63 1.71
CA GLN A 23 12.14 -5.68 2.31
C GLN A 23 12.04 -5.41 3.82
N PRO A 24 10.86 -5.52 4.42
CA PRO A 24 10.70 -5.28 5.84
C PRO A 24 11.49 -6.31 6.64
N ILE A 25 12.05 -5.89 7.78
CA ILE A 25 12.66 -6.80 8.75
C ILE A 25 11.70 -6.91 9.93
N ILE A 26 10.93 -7.98 9.94
CA ILE A 26 9.88 -8.23 10.93
C ILE A 26 10.48 -8.68 12.26
N ASP A 27 9.95 -8.14 13.35
CA ASP A 27 10.24 -8.57 14.72
C ASP A 27 8.99 -8.37 15.61
N LEU A 28 9.02 -8.88 16.85
CA LEU A 28 7.95 -8.78 17.83
C LEU A 28 8.38 -7.93 19.03
N GLU A 29 7.64 -6.86 19.31
CA GLU A 29 7.83 -6.00 20.49
C GLU A 29 6.94 -6.47 21.64
N LEU A 30 7.53 -6.80 22.80
CA LEU A 30 6.75 -7.15 24.00
C LEU A 30 5.98 -5.91 24.51
N ILE A 31 4.66 -6.03 24.60
CA ILE A 31 3.77 -4.98 25.12
C ILE A 31 3.45 -5.20 26.60
N THR A 32 3.07 -6.43 26.95
CA THR A 32 2.69 -6.81 28.32
C THR A 32 2.77 -8.33 28.53
N THR A 33 2.58 -8.80 29.76
CA THR A 33 2.73 -10.21 30.18
C THR A 33 1.70 -10.59 31.24
N GLY A 34 1.53 -11.88 31.51
CA GLY A 34 0.75 -12.39 32.63
C GLY A 34 -0.67 -12.86 32.30
N PHE A 35 -1.03 -12.96 31.02
CA PHE A 35 -2.30 -13.57 30.58
C PHE A 35 -2.26 -15.09 30.77
N ASN A 36 -3.37 -15.71 31.14
CA ASN A 36 -3.40 -17.15 31.43
C ASN A 36 -3.62 -17.98 30.16
N GLU A 37 -2.54 -18.49 29.55
CA GLU A 37 -2.59 -19.25 28.29
C GLU A 37 -3.47 -18.57 27.23
N PRO A 38 -3.09 -17.35 26.76
CA PRO A 38 -3.86 -16.65 25.75
C PRO A 38 -3.84 -17.43 24.43
N VAL A 39 -4.95 -17.41 23.70
CA VAL A 39 -5.15 -18.17 22.45
C VAL A 39 -5.82 -17.37 21.34
N ASP A 40 -6.34 -16.18 21.64
CA ASP A 40 -6.87 -15.28 20.62
C ASP A 40 -6.77 -13.81 21.06
N ILE A 41 -6.72 -12.91 20.08
CA ILE A 41 -6.75 -11.46 20.27
C ILE A 41 -7.76 -10.89 19.29
N ALA A 42 -8.79 -10.21 19.80
CA ALA A 42 -9.80 -9.55 18.97
C ALA A 42 -9.93 -8.06 19.30
N SER A 43 -10.46 -7.29 18.34
CA SER A 43 -10.88 -5.90 18.55
C SER A 43 -12.38 -5.77 18.30
N ALA A 44 -13.04 -4.97 19.13
CA ALA A 44 -14.44 -4.59 18.96
C ALA A 44 -14.65 -3.41 17.99
N GLY A 45 -13.60 -2.98 17.28
CA GLY A 45 -13.60 -1.76 16.47
C GLY A 45 -13.39 -0.48 17.27
N ASP A 46 -12.90 -0.60 18.50
CA ASP A 46 -12.43 0.50 19.36
C ASP A 46 -11.00 0.24 19.86
N GLU A 47 -10.50 1.11 20.75
CA GLU A 47 -9.11 1.07 21.25
C GLU A 47 -8.81 -0.14 22.15
N ARG A 48 -9.82 -0.92 22.56
CA ARG A 48 -9.65 -2.09 23.41
C ARG A 48 -9.20 -3.30 22.60
N LEU A 49 -8.29 -4.07 23.19
CA LEU A 49 -7.97 -5.43 22.75
C LEU A 49 -8.58 -6.43 23.72
N PHE A 50 -9.17 -7.49 23.18
CA PHE A 50 -9.79 -8.56 23.96
C PHE A 50 -8.92 -9.80 23.83
N ILE A 51 -8.30 -10.19 24.93
CA ILE A 51 -7.40 -11.33 25.02
C ILE A 51 -8.19 -12.52 25.52
N VAL A 52 -8.26 -13.55 24.68
CA VAL A 52 -8.98 -14.79 24.98
C VAL A 52 -8.01 -15.77 25.63
N SER A 53 -8.38 -16.28 26.80
CA SER A 53 -7.62 -17.28 27.52
C SER A 53 -8.27 -18.65 27.39
N ARG A 54 -7.45 -19.69 27.23
CA ARG A 54 -7.91 -21.07 27.02
C ARG A 54 -8.86 -21.58 28.10
N HIS A 55 -8.72 -21.06 29.32
CA HIS A 55 -9.54 -21.38 30.49
C HIS A 55 -10.89 -20.64 30.55
N GLY A 56 -11.46 -20.21 29.42
CA GLY A 56 -12.83 -19.67 29.42
C GLY A 56 -12.97 -18.22 29.90
N THR A 57 -11.87 -17.47 29.97
CA THR A 57 -11.90 -16.04 30.32
C THR A 57 -11.54 -15.17 29.12
N ILE A 58 -12.15 -14.00 29.03
CA ILE A 58 -11.78 -12.95 28.07
C ILE A 58 -11.42 -11.72 28.90
N GLU A 59 -10.23 -11.17 28.68
CA GLU A 59 -9.72 -9.99 29.37
C GLU A 59 -9.59 -8.81 28.40
N ILE A 60 -9.93 -7.60 28.85
CA ILE A 60 -9.72 -6.36 28.11
C ILE A 60 -8.32 -5.84 28.45
N LEU A 61 -7.50 -5.64 27.44
CA LEU A 61 -6.25 -4.88 27.52
C LEU A 61 -6.50 -3.46 27.00
N TYR A 62 -6.36 -2.46 27.87
CA TYR A 62 -6.54 -1.05 27.53
C TYR A 62 -5.25 -0.42 26.99
N PRO A 63 -5.33 0.73 26.29
CA PRO A 63 -4.16 1.47 25.81
C PRO A 63 -3.16 1.89 26.90
N ASP A 64 -3.64 2.06 28.14
CA ASP A 64 -2.80 2.37 29.31
C ASP A 64 -2.20 1.13 29.99
N LEU A 65 -2.39 -0.05 29.38
CA LEU A 65 -1.96 -1.37 29.82
C LEU A 65 -2.66 -1.87 31.10
N SER A 66 -3.72 -1.20 31.56
CA SER A 66 -4.61 -1.79 32.55
C SER A 66 -5.38 -2.98 31.96
N VAL A 67 -5.83 -3.89 32.83
CA VAL A 67 -6.54 -5.11 32.43
C VAL A 67 -7.79 -5.29 33.28
N SER A 68 -8.90 -5.71 32.66
CA SER A 68 -10.13 -6.11 33.35
C SER A 68 -10.77 -7.34 32.70
N THR A 69 -11.47 -8.17 33.47
CA THR A 69 -12.23 -9.30 32.92
C THR A 69 -13.48 -8.82 32.18
N PHE A 70 -13.63 -9.22 30.92
CA PHE A 70 -14.82 -9.00 30.09
C PHE A 70 -15.83 -10.13 30.25
N LEU A 71 -15.39 -11.38 30.12
CA LEU A 71 -16.22 -12.58 30.22
C LEU A 71 -15.48 -13.64 31.05
N ASP A 72 -16.24 -14.37 31.87
CA ASP A 72 -15.77 -15.56 32.58
C ASP A 72 -16.84 -16.66 32.47
N ILE A 73 -16.50 -17.73 31.76
CA ILE A 73 -17.31 -18.94 31.55
C ILE A 73 -16.49 -20.21 31.82
N ASP A 74 -15.44 -20.12 32.64
CA ASP A 74 -14.60 -21.28 33.02
C ASP A 74 -15.42 -22.43 33.64
N ASP A 75 -16.60 -22.12 34.20
CA ASP A 75 -17.52 -23.10 34.80
C ASP A 75 -18.07 -24.14 33.82
N ARG A 76 -18.10 -23.83 32.51
CA ARG A 76 -18.62 -24.71 31.45
C ARG A 76 -17.60 -25.04 30.36
N VAL A 77 -16.45 -24.38 30.34
CA VAL A 77 -15.36 -24.63 29.39
C VAL A 77 -14.52 -25.82 29.89
N GLY A 78 -14.34 -26.82 29.05
CA GLY A 78 -13.40 -27.91 29.28
C GLY A 78 -12.06 -27.62 28.59
N SER A 79 -10.97 -27.58 29.36
CA SER A 79 -9.62 -27.30 28.85
C SER A 79 -8.60 -28.41 29.19
N GLY A 80 -9.10 -29.65 29.37
CA GLY A 80 -8.28 -30.79 29.81
C GLY A 80 -7.35 -31.35 28.73
N GLY A 81 -7.75 -31.29 27.46
CA GLY A 81 -6.91 -31.55 26.29
C GLY A 81 -6.09 -30.33 25.89
N GLY A 82 -5.00 -30.52 25.14
CA GLY A 82 -4.08 -29.44 24.76
C GLY A 82 -4.70 -28.40 23.81
N GLU A 83 -5.64 -28.82 22.97
CA GLU A 83 -6.35 -27.96 22.01
C GLU A 83 -7.79 -27.63 22.46
N GLN A 84 -8.19 -28.14 23.62
CA GLN A 84 -9.49 -27.83 24.23
C GLN A 84 -9.42 -26.53 25.03
N GLY A 85 -10.54 -25.84 25.12
CA GLY A 85 -10.72 -24.61 25.87
C GLY A 85 -11.68 -23.65 25.18
N LEU A 86 -11.65 -22.39 25.60
CA LEU A 86 -12.14 -21.26 24.80
C LEU A 86 -11.07 -20.96 23.75
N GLN A 87 -11.45 -20.87 22.47
CA GLN A 87 -10.51 -20.92 21.34
C GLN A 87 -10.54 -19.70 20.43
N GLY A 88 -11.69 -19.03 20.29
CA GLY A 88 -11.83 -17.89 19.40
C GLY A 88 -12.92 -16.92 19.84
N LEU A 89 -12.76 -15.65 19.44
CA LEU A 89 -13.67 -14.55 19.69
C LEU A 89 -13.81 -13.68 18.44
N VAL A 90 -15.06 -13.37 18.08
CA VAL A 90 -15.32 -12.32 17.08
C VAL A 90 -16.51 -11.46 17.48
N PHE A 91 -16.37 -10.15 17.30
CA PHE A 91 -17.44 -9.19 17.52
C PHE A 91 -18.33 -9.08 16.28
N HIS A 92 -19.63 -8.91 16.49
CA HIS A 92 -20.55 -8.61 15.38
C HIS A 92 -20.11 -7.32 14.66
N PRO A 93 -20.28 -7.19 13.33
CA PRO A 93 -19.96 -5.94 12.63
C PRO A 93 -20.72 -4.72 13.18
N ASP A 94 -21.95 -4.95 13.66
CA ASP A 94 -22.79 -3.96 14.36
C ASP A 94 -22.66 -4.00 15.91
N TYR A 95 -21.55 -4.50 16.46
CA TYR A 95 -21.35 -4.66 17.91
C TYR A 95 -21.64 -3.38 18.70
N ALA A 96 -21.23 -2.22 18.20
CA ALA A 96 -21.50 -0.93 18.84
C ALA A 96 -23.00 -0.64 19.03
N SER A 97 -23.87 -1.28 18.25
CA SER A 97 -25.32 -1.12 18.31
C SER A 97 -26.03 -2.28 19.01
N ASN A 98 -25.62 -3.53 18.74
CA ASN A 98 -26.31 -4.72 19.23
C ASN A 98 -25.63 -5.40 20.44
N GLY A 99 -24.35 -5.10 20.69
CA GLY A 99 -23.57 -5.67 21.78
C GLY A 99 -23.27 -7.16 21.63
N PHE A 100 -23.45 -7.75 20.45
CA PHE A 100 -23.26 -9.19 20.22
C PHE A 100 -21.84 -9.55 19.84
N PHE A 101 -21.35 -10.64 20.42
CA PHE A 101 -20.09 -11.26 20.06
C PHE A 101 -20.24 -12.78 20.11
N TYR A 102 -19.32 -13.49 19.47
CA TYR A 102 -19.40 -14.92 19.24
C TYR A 102 -18.12 -15.58 19.70
N VAL A 103 -18.26 -16.74 20.32
CA VAL A 103 -17.14 -17.51 20.85
C VAL A 103 -17.23 -18.95 20.39
N ASN A 104 -16.07 -19.60 20.27
CA ASN A 104 -15.95 -21.03 20.09
C ASN A 104 -15.22 -21.60 21.30
N TYR A 105 -15.83 -22.57 21.96
CA TYR A 105 -15.20 -23.28 23.06
C TYR A 105 -15.55 -24.76 23.06
N THR A 106 -14.73 -25.57 23.71
CA THR A 106 -15.09 -26.95 24.05
C THR A 106 -15.69 -27.02 25.45
N ASP A 107 -16.79 -27.72 25.63
CA ASP A 107 -17.40 -27.89 26.94
C ASP A 107 -16.64 -28.88 27.83
N THR A 108 -17.12 -29.10 29.06
CA THR A 108 -16.50 -30.05 30.01
C THR A 108 -16.49 -31.51 29.56
N LEU A 109 -17.25 -31.88 28.52
CA LEU A 109 -17.19 -33.19 27.87
C LEU A 109 -16.19 -33.21 26.71
N GLY A 110 -15.81 -32.04 26.22
CA GLY A 110 -14.84 -31.85 25.14
C GLY A 110 -15.47 -31.47 23.80
N ASP A 111 -16.79 -31.30 23.75
CA ASP A 111 -17.54 -31.04 22.52
C ASP A 111 -17.52 -29.56 22.16
N THR A 112 -17.53 -29.25 20.86
CA THR A 112 -17.47 -27.86 20.37
C THR A 112 -18.82 -27.16 20.49
N HIS A 113 -18.80 -25.96 21.03
CA HIS A 113 -19.91 -25.00 21.08
C HIS A 113 -19.50 -23.73 20.36
N ILE A 114 -20.30 -23.31 19.39
CA ILE A 114 -20.22 -21.98 18.78
C ILE A 114 -21.44 -21.23 19.27
N SER A 115 -21.20 -20.22 20.09
CA SER A 115 -22.25 -19.52 20.84
C SER A 115 -22.14 -18.01 20.66
N ARG A 116 -23.30 -17.35 20.64
CA ARG A 116 -23.40 -15.90 20.73
C ARG A 116 -23.62 -15.48 22.19
N PHE A 117 -22.92 -14.44 22.62
CA PHE A 117 -23.15 -13.73 23.88
C PHE A 117 -23.47 -12.25 23.61
N SER A 118 -23.91 -11.54 24.64
CA SER A 118 -24.11 -10.09 24.60
C SER A 118 -23.40 -9.38 25.75
N VAL A 119 -22.97 -8.16 25.48
CA VAL A 119 -22.50 -7.23 26.50
C VAL A 119 -23.60 -6.91 27.52
N SER A 120 -23.21 -6.71 28.77
CA SER A 120 -24.12 -6.35 29.85
C SER A 120 -24.76 -4.98 29.61
N ALA A 121 -26.05 -4.88 29.92
CA ALA A 121 -26.79 -3.64 29.71
C ALA A 121 -26.19 -2.49 30.55
N GLY A 122 -25.63 -1.48 29.88
CA GLY A 122 -25.08 -0.27 30.50
C GLY A 122 -23.61 -0.37 30.93
N ASP A 123 -22.94 -1.49 30.66
CA ASP A 123 -21.51 -1.66 30.92
C ASP A 123 -20.83 -2.28 29.69
N PRO A 124 -20.19 -1.47 28.82
CA PRO A 124 -19.56 -1.96 27.60
C PRO A 124 -18.31 -2.84 27.87
N ASP A 125 -17.79 -2.82 29.10
CA ASP A 125 -16.57 -3.53 29.51
C ASP A 125 -16.86 -4.86 30.23
N LEU A 126 -18.14 -5.28 30.29
CA LEU A 126 -18.58 -6.51 30.94
C LEU A 126 -19.59 -7.27 30.08
N ALA A 127 -19.31 -8.52 29.74
CA ALA A 127 -20.26 -9.41 29.10
C ALA A 127 -21.23 -10.05 30.10
N ASP A 128 -22.43 -10.41 29.64
CA ASP A 128 -23.39 -11.20 30.41
C ASP A 128 -23.16 -12.70 30.15
N PRO A 129 -22.58 -13.48 31.08
CA PRO A 129 -22.34 -14.91 30.89
C PRO A 129 -23.63 -15.76 30.81
N ASP A 130 -24.78 -15.20 31.22
CA ASP A 130 -26.09 -15.85 31.12
C ASP A 130 -26.81 -15.55 29.79
N SER A 131 -26.24 -14.70 28.94
CA SER A 131 -26.82 -14.30 27.64
C SER A 131 -26.59 -15.29 26.50
N GLU A 132 -25.97 -16.43 26.80
CA GLU A 132 -25.57 -17.43 25.81
C GLU A 132 -26.73 -17.90 24.92
N LEU A 133 -26.50 -17.84 23.61
CA LEU A 133 -27.31 -18.48 22.59
C LEU A 133 -26.43 -19.44 21.78
N LEU A 134 -26.61 -20.74 22.00
CA LEU A 134 -25.94 -21.79 21.23
C LEU A 134 -26.39 -21.74 19.76
N LEU A 135 -25.42 -21.64 18.85
CA LEU A 135 -25.66 -21.65 17.40
C LEU A 135 -25.38 -23.04 16.83
N ILE A 136 -24.15 -23.52 16.99
CA ILE A 136 -23.70 -24.81 16.44
C ILE A 136 -23.07 -25.63 17.56
N TYR A 137 -23.38 -26.92 17.56
CA TYR A 137 -22.78 -27.92 18.44
C TYR A 137 -22.17 -29.04 17.60
N ALA A 138 -20.97 -29.50 17.97
CA ALA A 138 -20.29 -30.62 17.34
C ALA A 138 -19.73 -31.59 18.38
N ASP A 139 -20.11 -32.87 18.28
CA ASP A 139 -19.47 -33.96 19.03
C ASP A 139 -18.00 -34.09 18.60
N GLN A 140 -17.09 -34.07 19.56
CA GLN A 140 -15.64 -34.15 19.29
C GLN A 140 -15.11 -35.55 19.61
N PRO A 141 -14.68 -36.32 18.59
CA PRO A 141 -14.27 -37.71 18.80
C PRO A 141 -12.93 -37.85 19.53
N ALA A 142 -12.15 -36.77 19.64
CA ALA A 142 -10.92 -36.69 20.41
C ALA A 142 -10.75 -35.31 21.06
N ASN A 143 -9.76 -35.20 21.93
CA ASN A 143 -9.42 -33.96 22.64
C ASN A 143 -8.41 -33.07 21.88
N ASN A 144 -8.33 -33.29 20.56
CA ASN A 144 -7.45 -32.57 19.66
C ASN A 144 -8.13 -32.42 18.29
N HIS A 145 -7.55 -31.57 17.45
CA HIS A 145 -8.11 -31.07 16.21
C HIS A 145 -9.50 -30.47 16.38
N ASN A 146 -9.63 -29.68 17.44
CA ASN A 146 -10.86 -28.96 17.71
C ASN A 146 -11.01 -27.80 16.72
N SER A 147 -9.90 -27.06 16.48
CA SER A 147 -9.92 -25.72 15.86
C SER A 147 -10.90 -24.79 16.59
N GLY A 148 -10.87 -23.51 16.27
CA GLY A 148 -12.00 -22.71 16.69
C GLY A 148 -11.95 -21.24 16.41
N ASP A 149 -11.22 -20.85 15.38
CA ASP A 149 -11.22 -19.47 14.95
C ASP A 149 -12.56 -19.09 14.30
N LEU A 150 -12.93 -17.81 14.41
CA LEU A 150 -14.21 -17.25 14.00
C LEU A 150 -13.96 -15.88 13.37
N ASN A 151 -14.57 -15.60 12.23
CA ASN A 151 -14.45 -14.27 11.62
C ASN A 151 -15.76 -13.85 10.96
N PHE A 152 -16.04 -12.55 10.93
CA PHE A 152 -17.01 -12.02 9.99
C PHE A 152 -16.34 -11.79 8.65
N GLY A 153 -16.93 -12.34 7.60
CA GLY A 153 -16.45 -12.14 6.23
C GLY A 153 -16.74 -10.73 5.72
N PRO A 154 -16.15 -10.34 4.58
CA PRO A 154 -16.46 -9.07 3.92
C PRO A 154 -17.93 -8.97 3.47
N ASP A 155 -18.65 -10.08 3.47
CA ASP A 155 -20.08 -10.21 3.19
C ASP A 155 -20.98 -9.98 4.41
N GLY A 156 -20.40 -9.85 5.61
CA GLY A 156 -21.13 -9.64 6.86
C GLY A 156 -21.69 -10.92 7.48
N TYR A 157 -21.38 -12.10 6.94
CA TYR A 157 -21.76 -13.37 7.53
C TYR A 157 -20.73 -13.87 8.53
N LEU A 158 -21.14 -14.76 9.43
CA LEU A 158 -20.23 -15.42 10.35
C LEU A 158 -19.61 -16.64 9.68
N TRP A 159 -18.28 -16.65 9.62
CA TRP A 159 -17.45 -17.73 9.09
C TRP A 159 -16.76 -18.48 10.23
N LEU A 160 -16.59 -19.78 10.03
CA LEU A 160 -16.11 -20.70 11.04
C LEU A 160 -15.17 -21.69 10.38
N CYS A 161 -14.08 -22.05 11.03
CA CYS A 161 -13.29 -23.21 10.66
C CYS A 161 -13.39 -24.26 11.76
N THR A 162 -13.52 -25.53 11.36
CA THR A 162 -13.54 -26.66 12.30
C THR A 162 -12.43 -27.64 11.94
N GLY A 163 -11.77 -28.18 12.96
CA GLY A 163 -10.86 -29.29 12.77
C GLY A 163 -11.64 -30.57 12.49
N ASN A 164 -10.95 -31.59 11.98
CA ASN A 164 -11.58 -32.86 11.64
C ASN A 164 -11.95 -33.70 12.88
N GLY A 165 -11.66 -33.20 14.08
CA GLY A 165 -11.97 -33.81 15.38
C GLY A 165 -10.97 -34.84 15.88
N GLY A 166 -9.87 -35.04 15.15
CA GLY A 166 -8.73 -35.82 15.64
C GLY A 166 -8.98 -37.32 15.74
N GLY A 167 -8.03 -38.02 16.38
CA GLY A 167 -8.12 -39.47 16.62
C GLY A 167 -8.35 -40.33 15.35
N PRO A 168 -9.05 -41.47 15.45
CA PRO A 168 -9.35 -42.34 14.30
C PRO A 168 -10.39 -41.75 13.32
N ALA A 169 -10.89 -40.54 13.55
CA ALA A 169 -11.94 -39.88 12.77
C ALA A 169 -11.40 -39.15 11.52
N ASN A 170 -10.37 -39.69 10.88
CA ASN A 170 -9.70 -39.07 9.73
C ASN A 170 -10.59 -38.89 8.47
N GLY A 171 -11.80 -39.45 8.47
CA GLY A 171 -12.76 -39.31 7.36
C GLY A 171 -13.58 -38.02 7.38
N ASN A 172 -13.70 -37.35 8.54
CA ASN A 172 -14.62 -36.23 8.72
C ASN A 172 -14.39 -35.08 7.74
N ALA A 173 -13.13 -34.78 7.41
CA ALA A 173 -12.78 -33.71 6.49
C ALA A 173 -13.40 -33.88 5.09
N GLN A 174 -13.59 -35.13 4.64
CA GLN A 174 -14.22 -35.48 3.36
C GLN A 174 -15.69 -35.90 3.51
N ASP A 175 -16.17 -36.15 4.73
CA ASP A 175 -17.57 -36.50 4.99
C ASP A 175 -18.45 -35.23 4.93
N THR A 176 -19.28 -35.12 3.91
CA THR A 176 -20.17 -33.96 3.70
C THR A 176 -21.31 -33.89 4.71
N THR A 177 -21.56 -34.96 5.47
CA THR A 177 -22.59 -34.98 6.53
C THR A 177 -22.08 -34.51 7.89
N SER A 178 -20.76 -34.32 8.01
CA SER A 178 -20.11 -33.82 9.21
C SER A 178 -19.72 -32.35 9.05
N ILE A 179 -19.93 -31.56 10.10
CA ILE A 179 -19.45 -30.17 10.17
C ILE A 179 -17.95 -30.08 10.52
N LEU A 180 -17.27 -31.20 10.79
CA LEU A 180 -15.85 -31.24 11.16
C LEU A 180 -14.95 -31.27 9.92
N GLY A 181 -13.81 -30.56 9.99
CA GLY A 181 -12.85 -30.43 8.89
C GLY A 181 -13.35 -29.54 7.74
N LYS A 182 -14.14 -28.50 8.08
CA LYS A 182 -14.86 -27.64 7.13
C LYS A 182 -14.53 -26.17 7.34
N VAL A 183 -14.77 -25.38 6.29
CA VAL A 183 -15.10 -23.96 6.41
C VAL A 183 -16.63 -23.86 6.36
N LEU A 184 -17.24 -23.23 7.35
CA LEU A 184 -18.68 -23.01 7.44
C LEU A 184 -18.97 -21.51 7.33
N ARG A 185 -20.16 -21.17 6.83
CA ARG A 185 -20.64 -19.80 6.64
C ARG A 185 -22.14 -19.72 6.91
N ILE A 186 -22.52 -18.91 7.90
CA ILE A 186 -23.90 -18.79 8.38
C ILE A 186 -24.35 -17.32 8.51
N ASP A 187 -25.65 -17.09 8.34
CA ASP A 187 -26.29 -15.78 8.50
C ASP A 187 -26.93 -15.66 9.90
N VAL A 188 -26.21 -15.03 10.81
CA VAL A 188 -26.64 -14.84 12.21
C VAL A 188 -27.72 -13.75 12.38
N ASP A 189 -27.96 -12.95 11.34
CA ASP A 189 -29.01 -11.91 11.33
C ASP A 189 -30.30 -12.39 10.64
N GLY A 190 -30.20 -13.40 9.77
CA GLY A 190 -31.28 -13.91 8.94
C GLY A 190 -32.23 -14.91 9.60
N GLY A 191 -32.01 -15.32 10.86
CA GLY A 191 -32.80 -16.36 11.51
C GLY A 191 -32.60 -16.48 13.01
N SER A 192 -33.21 -17.52 13.59
CA SER A 192 -33.02 -17.90 14.99
C SER A 192 -32.92 -19.42 15.07
N PRO A 193 -31.74 -20.01 15.37
CA PRO A 193 -30.51 -19.33 15.80
C PRO A 193 -29.72 -18.62 14.68
N TYR A 194 -29.88 -19.03 13.42
CA TYR A 194 -29.29 -18.40 12.22
C TYR A 194 -30.07 -18.87 10.96
N ALA A 195 -29.71 -18.35 9.79
CA ALA A 195 -30.12 -18.82 8.48
C ALA A 195 -28.91 -19.27 7.64
N ILE A 196 -29.16 -19.99 6.55
CA ILE A 196 -28.14 -20.36 5.57
C ILE A 196 -28.09 -19.29 4.48
N PRO A 197 -26.92 -18.65 4.21
CA PRO A 197 -26.76 -17.74 3.08
C PRO A 197 -27.13 -18.44 1.77
N ALA A 198 -27.97 -17.82 0.94
CA ALA A 198 -28.55 -18.45 -0.25
C ALA A 198 -27.54 -18.78 -1.35
N ASP A 199 -26.33 -18.24 -1.26
CA ASP A 199 -25.19 -18.43 -2.15
C ASP A 199 -24.14 -19.41 -1.59
N ASN A 200 -24.41 -20.09 -0.47
CA ASN A 200 -23.55 -21.20 -0.04
C ASN A 200 -23.49 -22.30 -1.12
N PRO A 201 -22.31 -22.86 -1.41
CA PRO A 201 -22.09 -23.73 -2.57
C PRO A 201 -22.72 -25.12 -2.45
N PHE A 202 -23.09 -25.56 -1.24
CA PHE A 202 -23.62 -26.91 -0.98
C PHE A 202 -25.10 -26.96 -0.62
N ILE A 203 -25.83 -25.85 -0.75
CA ILE A 203 -27.25 -25.80 -0.37
C ILE A 203 -28.06 -26.85 -1.13
N GLY A 204 -28.77 -27.69 -0.39
CA GLY A 204 -29.68 -28.70 -0.95
C GLY A 204 -28.98 -29.92 -1.53
N GLU A 205 -27.65 -29.98 -1.47
CA GLU A 205 -26.88 -31.19 -1.73
C GLU A 205 -26.89 -32.12 -0.50
N PRO A 206 -26.64 -33.43 -0.66
CA PRO A 206 -26.54 -34.33 0.49
C PRO A 206 -25.38 -33.94 1.44
N GLY A 207 -25.71 -33.41 2.61
CA GLY A 207 -24.71 -32.98 3.59
C GLY A 207 -25.22 -31.86 4.50
N VAL A 208 -24.29 -31.06 5.00
CA VAL A 208 -24.54 -29.85 5.80
C VAL A 208 -24.58 -28.61 4.90
N ASP A 209 -25.64 -27.81 5.01
CA ASP A 209 -25.89 -26.63 4.17
C ASP A 209 -25.01 -25.42 4.58
N GLU A 210 -24.47 -25.45 5.80
CA GLU A 210 -23.56 -24.45 6.37
C GLU A 210 -22.19 -24.45 5.67
N MET A 211 -21.85 -25.52 4.96
CA MET A 211 -20.54 -25.72 4.37
C MET A 211 -20.25 -24.73 3.26
N TRP A 212 -19.09 -24.09 3.34
CA TRP A 212 -18.49 -23.30 2.27
C TRP A 212 -17.39 -24.09 1.55
N ALA A 213 -16.55 -24.79 2.30
CA ALA A 213 -15.45 -25.60 1.78
C ALA A 213 -15.17 -26.80 2.71
N LEU A 214 -14.43 -27.79 2.23
CA LEU A 214 -14.11 -29.01 2.97
C LEU A 214 -12.63 -29.41 2.82
N GLY A 215 -12.24 -30.47 3.53
CA GLY A 215 -10.92 -31.07 3.38
C GLY A 215 -9.84 -30.42 4.24
N LEU A 216 -10.21 -29.79 5.36
CA LEU A 216 -9.25 -29.25 6.34
C LEU A 216 -8.95 -30.29 7.43
N ARG A 217 -7.74 -30.27 7.97
CA ARG A 217 -7.31 -31.15 9.06
C ARG A 217 -7.55 -30.53 10.43
N ASN A 218 -6.84 -29.46 10.71
CA ASN A 218 -6.87 -28.71 11.96
C ASN A 218 -6.49 -27.25 11.67
N PRO A 219 -7.37 -26.48 11.02
CA PRO A 219 -7.13 -25.08 10.72
C PRO A 219 -6.92 -24.33 12.03
N TRP A 220 -5.71 -23.83 12.28
CA TRP A 220 -5.41 -23.17 13.55
C TRP A 220 -6.01 -21.77 13.59
N ARG A 221 -5.81 -21.03 12.50
CA ARG A 221 -6.36 -19.69 12.29
C ARG A 221 -6.71 -19.48 10.83
N PHE A 222 -7.75 -18.70 10.60
CA PHE A 222 -8.02 -18.13 9.30
C PHE A 222 -8.27 -16.62 9.44
N SER A 223 -8.11 -15.88 8.35
CA SER A 223 -8.37 -14.45 8.39
C SER A 223 -8.82 -13.97 7.03
N PHE A 224 -9.58 -12.87 7.04
CA PHE A 224 -9.86 -12.10 5.85
C PHE A 224 -8.91 -10.91 5.80
N ASP A 225 -8.27 -10.69 4.65
CA ASP A 225 -7.58 -9.45 4.40
C ASP A 225 -8.58 -8.29 4.45
N ARG A 226 -8.40 -7.36 5.40
CA ARG A 226 -9.32 -6.23 5.62
C ARG A 226 -9.51 -5.34 4.40
N LEU A 227 -8.53 -5.31 3.48
CA LEU A 227 -8.60 -4.49 2.28
C LEU A 227 -9.24 -5.22 1.11
N THR A 228 -8.84 -6.47 0.85
CA THR A 228 -9.26 -7.20 -0.35
C THR A 228 -10.41 -8.16 -0.11
N GLY A 229 -10.64 -8.57 1.14
CA GLY A 229 -11.57 -9.63 1.51
C GLY A 229 -11.08 -11.04 1.19
N ASP A 230 -9.80 -11.20 0.83
CA ASP A 230 -9.24 -12.52 0.50
C ASP A 230 -9.11 -13.38 1.76
N LEU A 231 -9.36 -14.68 1.61
CA LEU A 231 -9.36 -15.67 2.68
C LEU A 231 -8.01 -16.37 2.79
N TRP A 232 -7.45 -16.38 3.99
CA TRP A 232 -6.22 -17.07 4.37
C TRP A 232 -6.52 -18.10 5.44
N ILE A 233 -6.01 -19.32 5.30
CA ILE A 233 -6.23 -20.40 6.28
C ILE A 233 -4.91 -21.11 6.53
N ALA A 234 -4.42 -21.10 7.76
CA ALA A 234 -3.29 -21.93 8.16
C ALA A 234 -3.81 -23.25 8.72
N ASP A 235 -3.48 -24.35 8.05
CA ASP A 235 -3.95 -25.68 8.43
C ASP A 235 -2.78 -26.51 8.98
N VAL A 236 -2.93 -26.95 10.24
CA VAL A 236 -1.92 -27.79 10.87
C VAL A 236 -2.01 -29.18 10.29
N GLY A 237 -0.91 -29.62 9.70
CA GLY A 237 -0.86 -30.89 9.02
C GLY A 237 -0.56 -32.07 9.94
N GLY A 238 -0.37 -33.22 9.32
CA GLY A 238 -0.29 -34.52 9.95
C GLY A 238 1.07 -34.80 10.58
N ALA A 239 1.94 -35.43 9.80
CA ALA A 239 3.24 -35.92 10.25
C ALA A 239 4.40 -35.46 9.36
N ILE A 240 4.10 -34.70 8.31
CA ILE A 240 5.01 -34.45 7.20
C ILE A 240 5.08 -32.97 6.89
N LYS A 241 3.96 -32.26 6.79
CA LYS A 241 3.93 -30.88 6.31
C LYS A 241 2.91 -30.03 7.03
N GLU A 242 3.20 -28.73 7.08
CA GLU A 242 2.28 -27.66 7.47
C GLU A 242 1.92 -26.82 6.25
N GLU A 243 0.78 -26.13 6.26
CA GLU A 243 0.30 -25.38 5.08
C GLU A 243 -0.43 -24.06 5.37
N VAL A 244 -0.35 -23.14 4.41
CA VAL A 244 -1.22 -21.96 4.29
C VAL A 244 -1.97 -22.02 2.97
N ASN A 245 -3.29 -22.05 3.08
CA ASN A 245 -4.22 -21.96 1.99
C ASN A 245 -4.66 -20.51 1.75
N PHE A 246 -4.94 -20.17 0.50
CA PHE A 246 -5.41 -18.86 0.09
C PHE A 246 -6.54 -18.98 -0.92
N ARG A 247 -7.57 -18.14 -0.79
CA ARG A 247 -8.62 -17.95 -1.79
C ARG A 247 -8.94 -16.46 -1.98
N PRO A 248 -9.01 -15.97 -3.23
CA PRO A 248 -9.43 -14.60 -3.45
C PRO A 248 -10.90 -14.42 -3.05
N VAL A 249 -11.29 -13.20 -2.67
CA VAL A 249 -12.68 -12.84 -2.30
C VAL A 249 -13.69 -13.20 -3.39
N SER A 250 -13.23 -13.27 -4.65
CA SER A 250 -14.05 -13.66 -5.79
C SER A 250 -14.33 -15.16 -5.88
N SER A 251 -13.83 -15.98 -4.97
CA SER A 251 -14.11 -17.41 -5.00
C SER A 251 -15.59 -17.69 -4.73
N GLY A 252 -16.16 -18.63 -5.48
CA GLY A 252 -17.56 -19.06 -5.31
C GLY A 252 -17.76 -20.14 -4.25
N GLY A 253 -16.71 -20.51 -3.52
CA GLY A 253 -16.73 -21.62 -2.57
C GLY A 253 -16.71 -22.99 -3.24
N GLY A 254 -16.74 -24.04 -2.43
CA GLY A 254 -16.71 -25.44 -2.87
C GLY A 254 -15.31 -26.05 -2.93
N GLU A 255 -14.29 -25.35 -2.46
CA GLU A 255 -12.92 -25.87 -2.41
C GLU A 255 -12.82 -27.12 -1.56
N ASN A 256 -12.03 -28.08 -2.05
CA ASN A 256 -11.59 -29.23 -1.28
C ASN A 256 -10.08 -29.12 -1.02
N TYR A 257 -9.70 -28.79 0.22
CA TYR A 257 -8.29 -28.64 0.65
C TYR A 257 -7.56 -29.99 0.79
N GLY A 258 -8.29 -31.10 0.63
CA GLY A 258 -7.71 -32.38 0.31
C GLY A 258 -7.37 -33.28 1.48
N TRP A 259 -7.42 -32.83 2.74
CA TRP A 259 -7.16 -33.73 3.87
C TRP A 259 -8.20 -34.88 3.92
N GLN A 260 -7.82 -36.15 4.06
CA GLN A 260 -6.46 -36.71 4.21
C GLN A 260 -5.87 -37.32 2.93
N CYS A 261 -6.47 -37.05 1.76
CA CYS A 261 -5.92 -37.40 0.44
C CYS A 261 -4.56 -36.74 0.23
N TYR A 262 -4.47 -35.48 0.64
CA TYR A 262 -3.30 -34.61 0.58
C TYR A 262 -3.02 -34.01 1.96
N GLU A 263 -1.74 -33.96 2.31
CA GLU A 263 -1.19 -33.17 3.43
C GLU A 263 -0.24 -32.15 2.79
N ALA A 264 -0.73 -30.93 2.56
CA ALA A 264 -0.16 -30.01 1.58
C ALA A 264 0.02 -30.71 0.22
N SER A 265 1.16 -30.54 -0.45
CA SER A 265 1.45 -31.27 -1.68
C SER A 265 1.78 -32.76 -1.50
N TYR A 266 1.83 -33.28 -0.27
CA TYR A 266 2.13 -34.71 -0.05
C TYR A 266 0.89 -35.57 -0.27
N GLN A 267 0.94 -36.42 -1.30
CA GLN A 267 -0.15 -37.34 -1.64
C GLN A 267 -0.12 -38.61 -0.79
N SER A 268 -1.24 -38.95 -0.17
CA SER A 268 -1.48 -40.24 0.49
C SER A 268 -1.65 -41.39 -0.53
N ALA A 269 -1.20 -42.59 -0.16
CA ALA A 269 -1.27 -43.77 -1.03
C ALA A 269 -2.70 -44.22 -1.39
N LEU A 270 -3.69 -43.80 -0.60
CA LEU A 270 -5.12 -44.13 -0.80
C LEU A 270 -5.91 -43.00 -1.47
N CYS A 271 -5.22 -41.97 -1.97
CA CYS A 271 -5.85 -40.78 -2.51
C CYS A 271 -6.53 -41.05 -3.87
N ASP A 272 -7.82 -40.70 -3.98
CA ASP A 272 -8.53 -40.67 -5.26
C ASP A 272 -8.21 -39.35 -5.99
N THR A 273 -7.22 -39.41 -6.87
CA THR A 273 -6.77 -38.25 -7.65
C THR A 273 -7.70 -37.88 -8.80
N SER A 274 -8.89 -38.49 -8.90
CA SER A 274 -9.92 -38.04 -9.85
C SER A 274 -10.76 -36.88 -9.31
N ILE A 275 -10.67 -36.62 -8.00
CA ILE A 275 -11.27 -35.47 -7.33
C ILE A 275 -10.39 -34.24 -7.57
N ASP A 276 -11.02 -33.08 -7.77
CA ASP A 276 -10.31 -31.81 -7.88
C ASP A 276 -9.98 -31.26 -6.49
N PHE A 277 -8.72 -30.91 -6.28
CA PHE A 277 -8.20 -30.46 -4.99
C PHE A 277 -7.61 -29.06 -5.12
N THR A 278 -7.80 -28.29 -4.05
CA THR A 278 -7.20 -26.98 -3.86
C THR A 278 -5.91 -27.15 -3.07
N PHE A 279 -4.80 -26.72 -3.66
CA PHE A 279 -3.48 -26.79 -3.03
C PHE A 279 -3.12 -25.48 -2.31
N PRO A 280 -2.29 -25.57 -1.25
CA PRO A 280 -1.84 -24.41 -0.50
C PRO A 280 -0.87 -23.55 -1.32
N ILE A 281 -0.74 -22.29 -0.92
CA ILE A 281 0.22 -21.34 -1.51
C ILE A 281 1.57 -21.36 -0.81
N PHE A 282 1.62 -21.93 0.40
CA PHE A 282 2.84 -22.11 1.17
C PHE A 282 2.76 -23.38 1.99
N GLU A 283 3.90 -24.07 2.10
CA GLU A 283 4.04 -25.29 2.87
C GLU A 283 5.49 -25.43 3.34
N TYR A 284 5.69 -26.13 4.46
CA TYR A 284 7.03 -26.54 4.92
C TYR A 284 7.00 -27.93 5.54
N ASN A 285 8.16 -28.60 5.52
CA ASN A 285 8.27 -29.96 6.07
C ASN A 285 8.52 -29.92 7.58
N HIS A 286 7.97 -30.91 8.27
CA HIS A 286 8.39 -31.27 9.61
C HIS A 286 9.85 -31.73 9.58
N ASN A 287 10.66 -31.23 10.51
CA ASN A 287 12.04 -31.65 10.65
C ASN A 287 12.30 -32.19 12.07
N PRO A 288 12.70 -33.46 12.23
CA PRO A 288 12.95 -34.05 13.55
C PRO A 288 14.13 -33.42 14.31
N PHE A 289 14.95 -32.59 13.67
CA PHE A 289 16.12 -31.94 14.27
C PHE A 289 15.94 -30.44 14.48
N THR A 290 15.22 -29.76 13.59
CA THR A 290 15.02 -28.30 13.64
C THR A 290 13.59 -27.89 13.97
N GLY A 291 12.68 -28.87 14.11
CA GLY A 291 11.25 -28.69 14.38
C GLY A 291 10.42 -28.29 13.16
N GLY A 292 9.33 -27.55 13.38
CA GLY A 292 8.35 -27.15 12.38
C GLY A 292 7.17 -28.11 12.40
N TYR A 293 6.24 -27.96 13.34
CA TYR A 293 5.22 -28.98 13.63
C TYR A 293 3.79 -28.44 13.75
N ALA A 294 3.60 -27.13 13.79
CA ALA A 294 2.28 -26.54 13.97
C ALA A 294 2.30 -25.09 13.50
N ILE A 295 1.79 -24.85 12.30
CA ILE A 295 1.59 -23.49 11.81
C ILE A 295 0.38 -22.85 12.49
N THR A 296 0.54 -21.61 12.95
CA THR A 296 -0.49 -20.92 13.73
C THR A 296 -1.41 -20.05 12.87
N GLY A 297 -0.93 -19.61 11.71
CA GLY A 297 -1.60 -18.61 10.87
C GLY A 297 -1.49 -17.19 11.42
N GLY A 298 -2.05 -16.22 10.71
CA GLY A 298 -1.99 -14.82 11.11
C GLY A 298 -2.81 -13.91 10.20
N PHE A 299 -2.32 -12.70 9.95
CA PHE A 299 -3.05 -11.65 9.25
C PHE A 299 -2.21 -11.00 8.17
N VAL A 300 -2.89 -10.42 7.18
CA VAL A 300 -2.27 -9.48 6.24
C VAL A 300 -2.14 -8.12 6.91
N TYR A 301 -0.92 -7.61 7.08
CA TYR A 301 -0.72 -6.34 7.74
C TYR A 301 -1.36 -5.17 6.96
N ARG A 302 -2.31 -4.48 7.60
CA ARG A 302 -3.01 -3.29 7.07
C ARG A 302 -2.85 -2.05 7.96
N GLY A 303 -1.92 -2.10 8.92
CA GLY A 303 -1.56 -1.00 9.79
C GLY A 303 -0.82 0.13 9.06
N ASN A 304 -0.71 1.26 9.74
CA ASN A 304 -0.04 2.45 9.22
C ASN A 304 1.34 2.70 9.85
N ALA A 305 1.65 2.02 10.96
CA ALA A 305 2.93 2.20 11.65
C ALA A 305 4.12 1.70 10.81
N TYR A 306 3.91 0.67 9.98
CA TYR A 306 4.97 0.02 9.20
C TYR A 306 4.59 -0.11 7.71
N PRO A 307 4.72 0.98 6.91
CA PRO A 307 4.30 0.96 5.50
C PRO A 307 4.97 -0.11 4.62
N HIS A 308 6.19 -0.57 4.97
CA HIS A 308 6.87 -1.63 4.22
C HIS A 308 6.27 -3.03 4.46
N LEU A 309 5.52 -3.22 5.55
CA LEU A 309 4.79 -4.45 5.82
C LEU A 309 3.42 -4.50 5.15
N TYR A 310 2.95 -3.38 4.59
CA TYR A 310 1.60 -3.27 4.09
C TYR A 310 1.32 -4.31 2.99
N GLY A 311 0.41 -5.25 3.25
CA GLY A 311 0.06 -6.33 2.34
C GLY A 311 0.84 -7.63 2.51
N TYR A 312 1.70 -7.74 3.52
CA TYR A 312 2.36 -8.99 3.87
C TYR A 312 1.48 -9.79 4.84
N TYR A 313 1.21 -11.04 4.50
CA TYR A 313 0.63 -12.02 5.43
C TYR A 313 1.74 -12.60 6.30
N THR A 314 1.62 -12.51 7.62
CA THR A 314 2.62 -13.05 8.55
C THR A 314 2.11 -14.29 9.26
N THR A 315 2.97 -15.29 9.42
CA THR A 315 2.65 -16.53 10.16
C THR A 315 3.89 -17.06 10.87
N ILE A 316 3.67 -17.90 11.89
CA ILE A 316 4.74 -18.53 12.67
C ILE A 316 4.44 -19.99 12.99
N ASP A 317 5.49 -20.79 13.15
CA ASP A 317 5.39 -22.13 13.70
C ASP A 317 5.40 -22.08 15.24
N TYR A 318 4.36 -22.63 15.86
CA TYR A 318 4.18 -22.66 17.31
C TYR A 318 5.37 -23.30 18.05
N VAL A 319 5.93 -24.41 17.55
CA VAL A 319 6.96 -25.15 18.29
C VAL A 319 8.34 -24.54 18.15
N THR A 320 8.66 -24.03 16.97
CA THR A 320 10.03 -23.54 16.67
C THR A 320 10.18 -22.05 16.71
N GLY A 321 9.09 -21.28 16.64
CA GLY A 321 9.15 -19.83 16.47
C GLY A 321 9.71 -19.39 15.11
N ASN A 322 9.88 -20.32 14.15
CA ASN A 322 10.23 -19.96 12.78
C ASN A 322 9.06 -19.21 12.15
N ALA A 323 9.31 -18.02 11.62
CA ALA A 323 8.31 -17.15 11.06
C ALA A 323 8.54 -16.88 9.56
N TRP A 324 7.44 -16.57 8.87
CA TRP A 324 7.43 -16.26 7.45
C TRP A 324 6.50 -15.08 7.16
N ALA A 325 6.82 -14.35 6.11
CA ALA A 325 5.95 -13.34 5.53
C ALA A 325 5.71 -13.65 4.05
N LEU A 326 4.43 -13.65 3.64
CA LEU A 326 3.99 -14.01 2.30
C LEU A 326 3.40 -12.77 1.63
N HIS A 327 3.71 -12.56 0.36
CA HIS A 327 3.15 -11.46 -0.44
C HIS A 327 3.06 -11.84 -1.92
N SER A 328 2.17 -11.18 -2.66
CA SER A 328 1.98 -11.46 -4.08
C SER A 328 3.20 -11.05 -4.90
N ASP A 329 3.57 -11.86 -5.91
CA ASP A 329 4.60 -11.53 -6.90
C ASP A 329 4.09 -10.57 -8.00
N GLY A 330 2.81 -10.18 -7.97
CA GLY A 330 2.15 -9.35 -8.98
C GLY A 330 1.82 -10.05 -10.30
N MET A 331 2.14 -11.33 -10.43
CA MET A 331 1.93 -12.19 -11.61
C MET A 331 1.01 -13.38 -11.34
N GLY A 332 0.39 -13.43 -10.15
CA GLY A 332 -0.50 -14.50 -9.71
C GLY A 332 0.18 -15.60 -8.89
N GLY A 333 1.46 -15.43 -8.56
CA GLY A 333 2.20 -16.26 -7.62
C GLY A 333 2.43 -15.56 -6.27
N TRP A 334 3.19 -16.24 -5.42
CA TRP A 334 3.50 -15.82 -4.06
C TRP A 334 5.01 -15.86 -3.82
N LEU A 335 5.52 -14.80 -3.19
CA LEU A 335 6.86 -14.73 -2.63
C LEU A 335 6.78 -15.01 -1.13
N VAL A 336 7.80 -15.70 -0.62
CA VAL A 336 7.91 -16.08 0.79
C VAL A 336 9.23 -15.58 1.33
N ASP A 337 9.16 -14.67 2.29
CA ASP A 337 10.32 -14.21 3.05
C ASP A 337 10.43 -15.04 4.33
N THR A 338 11.57 -15.70 4.50
CA THR A 338 11.87 -16.47 5.73
C THR A 338 12.49 -15.54 6.75
N LEU A 339 11.79 -15.32 7.86
CA LEU A 339 12.21 -14.41 8.93
C LEU A 339 13.13 -15.09 9.95
N GLY A 340 13.08 -16.42 10.01
CA GLY A 340 13.80 -17.21 11.01
C GLY A 340 13.09 -17.20 12.36
N PHE A 341 13.83 -17.43 13.44
CA PHE A 341 13.30 -17.49 14.79
C PHE A 341 12.89 -16.09 15.29
N LEU A 342 11.63 -15.91 15.68
CA LEU A 342 11.15 -14.72 16.41
C LEU A 342 10.88 -15.05 17.87
N VAL A 343 9.79 -15.76 18.13
CA VAL A 343 9.30 -16.20 19.45
C VAL A 343 8.60 -17.55 19.26
N ASP A 344 8.88 -18.55 20.09
CA ASP A 344 8.13 -19.81 20.07
C ASP A 344 6.86 -19.72 20.94
N HIS A 345 6.00 -20.72 20.87
CA HIS A 345 4.73 -20.80 21.60
C HIS A 345 3.77 -19.62 21.37
N ILE A 346 3.92 -18.90 20.26
CA ILE A 346 2.90 -17.96 19.78
C ILE A 346 1.65 -18.78 19.43
N THR A 347 0.57 -18.56 20.16
CA THR A 347 -0.70 -19.30 20.01
C THR A 347 -1.61 -18.66 18.98
N SER A 348 -1.48 -17.35 18.76
CA SER A 348 -2.36 -16.62 17.87
C SER A 348 -1.83 -15.21 17.56
N PHE A 349 -2.40 -14.62 16.52
CA PHE A 349 -2.30 -13.20 16.21
C PHE A 349 -3.68 -12.54 16.31
N GLY A 350 -3.72 -11.22 16.37
CA GLY A 350 -4.93 -10.44 16.18
C GLY A 350 -4.63 -9.07 15.62
N GLU A 351 -5.64 -8.35 15.18
CA GLU A 351 -5.51 -6.99 14.69
C GLU A 351 -6.29 -6.01 15.57
N ASP A 352 -5.72 -4.83 15.79
CA ASP A 352 -6.47 -3.72 16.38
C ASP A 352 -7.38 -3.04 15.35
N GLN A 353 -8.13 -2.03 15.80
CA GLN A 353 -8.98 -1.22 14.93
C GLN A 353 -8.24 -0.56 13.75
N ASN A 354 -6.93 -0.33 13.87
CA ASN A 354 -6.09 0.34 12.87
C ASN A 354 -5.40 -0.63 11.90
N GLY A 355 -5.53 -1.95 12.12
CA GLY A 355 -4.82 -2.97 11.34
C GLY A 355 -3.39 -3.23 11.81
N GLU A 356 -3.02 -2.76 13.00
CA GLU A 356 -1.77 -3.17 13.64
C GLU A 356 -1.90 -4.59 14.18
N ILE A 357 -0.90 -5.43 13.91
CA ILE A 357 -0.91 -6.84 14.28
C ILE A 357 -0.29 -7.04 15.66
N TYR A 358 -0.96 -7.83 16.49
CA TYR A 358 -0.51 -8.31 17.79
C TYR A 358 -0.39 -9.83 17.77
N ALA A 359 0.40 -10.38 18.68
CA ALA A 359 0.56 -11.82 18.86
C ALA A 359 0.51 -12.18 20.34
N CYS A 360 -0.08 -13.32 20.69
CA CYS A 360 -0.07 -13.83 22.06
C CYS A 360 0.78 -15.10 22.17
N GLU A 361 1.49 -15.23 23.28
CA GLU A 361 2.37 -16.35 23.61
C GLU A 361 1.87 -17.07 24.85
N LYS A 362 1.93 -18.40 24.80
CA LYS A 362 1.22 -19.28 25.74
C LYS A 362 1.76 -19.27 27.17
N ASP A 363 3.06 -19.41 27.34
CA ASP A 363 3.67 -19.88 28.60
C ASP A 363 3.91 -18.74 29.59
N ALA A 364 4.40 -17.59 29.13
CA ALA A 364 4.50 -16.39 29.96
C ALA A 364 3.25 -15.52 29.86
N GLY A 365 2.35 -15.82 28.92
CA GLY A 365 1.16 -15.01 28.69
C GLY A 365 1.52 -13.65 28.10
N ASN A 366 2.53 -13.62 27.22
CA ASN A 366 3.01 -12.37 26.65
C ASN A 366 2.12 -11.91 25.50
N ILE A 367 1.87 -10.61 25.44
CA ILE A 367 1.28 -9.95 24.27
C ILE A 367 2.38 -9.13 23.59
N TYR A 368 2.60 -9.43 22.32
CA TYR A 368 3.54 -8.75 21.45
C TYR A 368 2.80 -7.90 20.42
N ARG A 369 3.47 -6.88 19.88
CA ARG A 369 3.08 -6.17 18.68
C ARG A 369 4.09 -6.44 17.57
N LEU A 370 3.59 -6.70 16.36
CA LEU A 370 4.42 -6.82 15.17
C LEU A 370 5.09 -5.47 14.86
N LYS A 371 6.37 -5.47 14.52
CA LYS A 371 7.10 -4.28 14.10
C LYS A 371 8.01 -4.55 12.91
N ASP A 372 8.20 -3.53 12.07
CA ASP A 372 9.28 -3.49 11.08
C ASP A 372 10.48 -2.73 11.65
N LEU A 373 11.61 -3.43 11.81
CA LEU A 373 12.88 -2.84 12.24
C LEU A 373 13.43 -1.84 11.23
N CYS A 374 13.00 -1.90 9.97
CA CYS A 374 13.32 -0.92 8.93
C CYS A 374 12.32 0.26 8.87
N GLY A 375 11.20 0.19 9.59
CA GLY A 375 10.07 1.12 9.43
C GLY A 375 10.37 2.56 9.88
N SER A 376 11.39 2.76 10.71
CA SER A 376 11.84 4.11 11.12
C SER A 376 12.92 4.71 10.21
N PHE A 377 13.47 3.93 9.27
CA PHE A 377 14.67 4.31 8.53
C PHE A 377 14.35 5.28 7.40
N ALA A 378 14.82 6.52 7.51
CA ALA A 378 14.51 7.61 6.58
C ALA A 378 15.71 8.52 6.30
N LEU A 379 15.71 9.12 5.10
CA LEU A 379 16.73 10.04 4.62
C LEU A 379 16.13 11.43 4.35
N THR A 380 16.75 12.47 4.88
CA THR A 380 16.47 13.88 4.52
C THR A 380 17.77 14.59 4.15
N SER A 381 17.69 15.75 3.48
CA SER A 381 18.89 16.48 3.07
C SER A 381 18.69 17.99 3.05
N ASP A 382 19.75 18.74 3.33
CA ASP A 382 19.88 20.15 3.01
C ASP A 382 20.87 20.32 1.84
N ILE A 383 20.38 20.86 0.71
CA ILE A 383 21.16 20.97 -0.53
C ILE A 383 21.64 22.41 -0.73
N THR A 384 22.91 22.58 -1.06
CA THR A 384 23.48 23.83 -1.59
C THR A 384 23.84 23.64 -3.05
N ASP A 385 23.24 24.46 -3.92
CA ASP A 385 23.46 24.42 -5.37
C ASP A 385 24.84 24.98 -5.78
N GLU A 386 25.33 24.53 -6.94
CA GLU A 386 26.58 25.04 -7.52
C GLU A 386 26.40 26.50 -7.94
N THR A 387 27.29 27.39 -7.49
CA THR A 387 27.15 28.83 -7.72
C THR A 387 27.35 29.22 -9.18
N ALA A 388 28.23 28.52 -9.90
CA ALA A 388 28.49 28.73 -11.32
C ALA A 388 29.09 27.49 -11.99
N LEU A 389 28.82 27.32 -13.28
CA LEU A 389 29.33 26.18 -14.07
C LEU A 389 30.84 25.95 -13.89
N GLY A 390 31.19 24.79 -13.34
CA GLY A 390 32.56 24.32 -13.20
C GLY A 390 33.30 24.89 -11.99
N VAL A 391 32.58 25.51 -11.05
CA VAL A 391 33.13 25.90 -9.75
C VAL A 391 33.08 24.73 -8.77
N SER A 392 32.12 23.81 -8.95
CA SER A 392 31.94 22.61 -8.13
C SER A 392 31.91 22.94 -6.63
N ASP A 393 31.11 23.92 -6.22
CA ASP A 393 30.98 24.37 -4.82
C ASP A 393 29.63 24.02 -4.19
N GLY A 394 28.83 23.18 -4.85
CA GLY A 394 27.61 22.63 -4.27
C GLY A 394 27.90 21.61 -3.16
N SER A 395 26.89 21.31 -2.35
CA SER A 395 26.95 20.32 -1.27
C SER A 395 25.60 19.67 -1.00
N ILE A 396 25.63 18.46 -0.44
CA ILE A 396 24.48 17.76 0.11
C ILE A 396 24.84 17.41 1.56
N ASP A 397 24.14 18.02 2.50
CA ASP A 397 24.16 17.67 3.92
C ASP A 397 23.08 16.61 4.14
N LEU A 398 23.48 15.36 4.38
CA LEU A 398 22.57 14.21 4.47
C LEU A 398 22.26 13.93 5.92
N THR A 399 20.97 13.92 6.28
CA THR A 399 20.53 13.46 7.59
C THR A 399 19.90 12.08 7.48
N VAL A 400 20.46 11.12 8.21
CA VAL A 400 19.92 9.78 8.38
C VAL A 400 19.15 9.71 9.71
N THR A 401 17.90 9.25 9.68
CA THR A 401 17.07 9.06 10.89
C THR A 401 16.51 7.64 10.97
N GLY A 402 16.33 7.14 12.19
CA GLY A 402 15.88 5.77 12.46
C GLY A 402 16.88 4.71 11.95
N GLY A 403 16.39 3.49 11.72
CA GLY A 403 17.24 2.33 11.43
C GLY A 403 18.21 2.00 12.58
N ASN A 404 19.16 1.10 12.31
CA ASN A 404 20.05 0.53 13.32
C ASN A 404 21.51 0.88 13.02
N ALA A 405 22.06 1.87 13.73
CA ALA A 405 23.46 2.27 13.56
C ALA A 405 24.43 1.14 13.99
N PRO A 406 25.62 1.02 13.37
CA PRO A 406 26.24 1.94 12.41
C PRO A 406 25.68 1.83 10.97
N TYR A 407 25.76 2.93 10.22
CA TYR A 407 25.36 2.96 8.80
C TYR A 407 26.56 2.83 7.86
N SER A 408 26.33 2.19 6.72
CA SER A 408 27.21 2.20 5.56
C SER A 408 26.58 3.04 4.44
N ILE A 409 27.35 3.99 3.89
CA ILE A 409 26.85 4.97 2.91
C ILE A 409 27.62 4.78 1.61
N SER A 410 26.90 4.79 0.49
CA SER A 410 27.47 4.73 -0.85
C SER A 410 26.76 5.72 -1.77
N TRP A 411 27.51 6.68 -2.28
CA TRP A 411 27.03 7.66 -3.25
C TRP A 411 27.33 7.22 -4.69
N SER A 412 26.58 7.74 -5.67
CA SER A 412 26.87 7.56 -7.11
C SER A 412 28.26 8.05 -7.51
N THR A 413 28.85 8.96 -6.72
CA THR A 413 30.23 9.45 -6.89
C THR A 413 31.29 8.42 -6.44
N GLY A 414 30.89 7.35 -5.76
CA GLY A 414 31.76 6.39 -5.08
C GLY A 414 32.20 6.82 -3.68
N ALA A 415 31.75 7.98 -3.19
CA ALA A 415 32.02 8.44 -1.83
C ALA A 415 31.23 7.64 -0.79
N SER A 416 31.78 7.57 0.42
CA SER A 416 31.18 6.91 1.58
C SER A 416 31.01 7.82 2.81
N SER A 417 31.30 9.11 2.66
CA SER A 417 30.96 10.10 3.68
C SER A 417 29.44 10.33 3.68
N GLU A 418 28.90 10.65 4.86
CA GLU A 418 27.49 11.05 5.00
C GLU A 418 27.22 12.29 4.16
N ASP A 419 28.00 13.35 4.40
CA ASP A 419 27.91 14.59 3.64
C ASP A 419 28.78 14.58 2.39
N LEU A 420 28.29 15.23 1.35
CA LEU A 420 29.04 15.56 0.15
C LEU A 420 29.25 17.07 0.05
N SER A 421 30.44 17.48 -0.37
CA SER A 421 30.76 18.86 -0.68
C SER A 421 31.65 18.91 -1.92
N GLY A 422 31.73 20.07 -2.55
CA GLY A 422 32.53 20.23 -3.76
C GLY A 422 31.85 19.65 -5.01
N LEU A 423 30.51 19.68 -5.05
CA LEU A 423 29.70 19.07 -6.09
C LEU A 423 29.43 20.04 -7.24
N SER A 424 29.43 19.51 -8.46
CA SER A 424 28.90 20.21 -9.63
C SER A 424 27.39 20.02 -9.72
N ALA A 425 26.70 20.81 -10.53
CA ALA A 425 25.30 20.57 -10.81
C ALA A 425 25.09 19.21 -11.50
N ASP A 426 24.41 18.29 -10.83
CA ASP A 426 24.05 16.95 -11.31
C ASP A 426 23.01 16.31 -10.36
N THR A 427 22.53 15.12 -10.73
CA THR A 427 21.73 14.26 -9.85
C THR A 427 22.64 13.26 -9.12
N TYR A 428 22.52 13.24 -7.80
CA TYR A 428 23.27 12.36 -6.91
C TYR A 428 22.35 11.33 -6.26
N THR A 429 22.73 10.06 -6.35
CA THR A 429 21.99 8.98 -5.69
C THR A 429 22.80 8.45 -4.53
N VAL A 430 22.17 8.25 -3.37
CA VAL A 430 22.78 7.60 -2.21
C VAL A 430 22.07 6.30 -1.90
N THR A 431 22.84 5.30 -1.49
CA THR A 431 22.36 4.08 -0.84
C THR A 431 22.93 4.07 0.58
N VAL A 432 22.06 4.02 1.57
CA VAL A 432 22.41 3.88 2.98
C VAL A 432 21.93 2.53 3.46
N THR A 433 22.81 1.75 4.09
CA THR A 433 22.48 0.45 4.67
C THR A 433 22.84 0.43 6.14
N ASP A 434 21.90 0.03 6.99
CA ASP A 434 22.09 -0.05 8.44
C ASP A 434 22.71 -1.40 8.88
N ASP A 435 22.94 -1.59 10.19
CA ASP A 435 23.59 -2.78 10.74
C ASP A 435 22.73 -4.06 10.64
N LEU A 436 21.40 -3.91 10.51
CA LEU A 436 20.49 -5.04 10.28
C LEU A 436 20.29 -5.34 8.79
N GLY A 437 20.89 -4.55 7.90
CA GLY A 437 20.78 -4.71 6.46
C GLY A 437 19.57 -4.02 5.84
N CYS A 438 18.83 -3.19 6.58
CA CYS A 438 17.82 -2.31 5.99
C CYS A 438 18.51 -1.37 4.99
N VAL A 439 17.89 -1.14 3.82
CA VAL A 439 18.47 -0.29 2.77
C VAL A 439 17.53 0.87 2.43
N GLN A 440 18.05 2.09 2.47
CA GLN A 440 17.35 3.28 1.98
C GLN A 440 18.10 3.90 0.81
N THR A 441 17.34 4.37 -0.18
CA THR A 441 17.90 5.08 -1.34
C THR A 441 17.34 6.49 -1.43
N GLY A 442 18.23 7.46 -1.66
CA GLY A 442 17.88 8.87 -1.84
C GLY A 442 18.35 9.36 -3.21
N VAL A 443 17.58 10.27 -3.81
CA VAL A 443 17.95 10.97 -5.06
C VAL A 443 17.87 12.46 -4.80
N PHE A 444 18.99 13.16 -4.98
CA PHE A 444 19.13 14.58 -4.67
C PHE A 444 19.68 15.31 -5.91
N GLU A 445 19.09 16.45 -6.24
CA GLU A 445 19.50 17.28 -7.37
C GLU A 445 20.27 18.49 -6.85
N VAL A 446 21.52 18.66 -7.29
CA VAL A 446 22.27 19.91 -7.12
C VAL A 446 22.06 20.71 -8.40
N ALA A 447 21.42 21.87 -8.30
CA ALA A 447 21.17 22.72 -9.45
C ALA A 447 22.37 23.62 -9.75
N GLN A 448 22.35 24.21 -10.95
CA GLN A 448 23.33 25.21 -11.37
C GLN A 448 22.75 26.62 -11.24
N LEU A 449 23.28 27.43 -10.33
CA LEU A 449 22.77 28.78 -10.09
C LEU A 449 23.23 29.81 -11.13
N CYS A 450 24.30 29.56 -11.89
CA CYS A 450 24.72 30.52 -12.92
C CYS A 450 25.48 29.87 -14.07
N GLY A 451 25.17 30.27 -15.30
CA GLY A 451 25.84 29.73 -16.50
C GLY A 451 25.39 30.35 -17.83
N PRO A 452 25.73 29.69 -18.96
CA PRO A 452 25.30 30.13 -20.27
C PRO A 452 23.79 30.05 -20.42
N ALA A 453 23.20 31.06 -21.07
CA ALA A 453 21.86 30.97 -21.60
C ALA A 453 21.85 29.94 -22.75
N ILE A 454 21.22 28.80 -22.52
CA ILE A 454 21.00 27.74 -23.51
C ILE A 454 19.52 27.76 -23.94
N ASP A 455 19.21 27.04 -25.03
CA ASP A 455 17.86 26.94 -25.61
C ASP A 455 17.14 28.26 -25.87
N VAL A 456 17.90 29.31 -26.20
CA VAL A 456 17.35 30.65 -26.41
C VAL A 456 16.23 30.64 -27.47
N GLN A 457 15.00 30.98 -27.06
CA GLN A 457 13.83 31.07 -27.93
C GLN A 457 13.34 32.51 -28.04
N VAL A 458 12.63 32.79 -29.13
CA VAL A 458 11.84 34.02 -29.30
C VAL A 458 10.38 33.64 -29.54
N SER A 459 9.47 34.21 -28.77
CA SER A 459 8.02 34.00 -28.85
C SER A 459 7.26 35.32 -28.79
N ASP A 460 5.94 35.26 -28.96
CA ASP A 460 5.01 36.39 -28.73
C ASP A 460 5.41 37.68 -29.46
N ILE A 461 5.91 37.51 -30.69
CA ILE A 461 6.28 38.61 -31.56
C ILE A 461 5.01 39.35 -31.98
N THR A 462 5.03 40.66 -31.83
CA THR A 462 3.98 41.58 -32.31
C THR A 462 4.62 42.69 -33.14
N THR A 463 3.82 43.69 -33.52
CA THR A 463 4.33 44.90 -34.19
C THR A 463 5.23 45.76 -33.30
N SER A 464 5.23 45.57 -31.98
CA SER A 464 5.97 46.41 -31.03
C SER A 464 6.60 45.68 -29.83
N SER A 465 6.53 44.35 -29.79
CA SER A 465 7.08 43.54 -28.70
C SER A 465 7.56 42.18 -29.18
N ALA A 466 8.43 41.55 -28.40
CA ALA A 466 8.82 40.14 -28.54
C ALA A 466 9.33 39.62 -27.19
N THR A 467 9.07 38.35 -26.88
CA THR A 467 9.58 37.68 -25.68
C THR A 467 10.80 36.85 -26.03
N ILE A 468 11.88 37.00 -25.26
CA ILE A 468 13.08 36.17 -25.35
C ILE A 468 13.16 35.34 -24.07
N SER A 469 13.31 34.02 -24.19
CA SER A 469 13.45 33.09 -23.05
C SER A 469 14.66 32.16 -23.22
N TRP A 470 15.17 31.62 -22.11
CA TRP A 470 16.33 30.71 -22.08
C TRP A 470 16.30 29.79 -20.84
N SER A 471 17.18 28.79 -20.81
CA SER A 471 17.45 27.90 -19.66
C SER A 471 18.95 27.89 -19.32
N PRO A 472 19.39 27.35 -18.16
CA PRO A 472 18.62 26.98 -16.96
C PRO A 472 18.18 28.20 -16.13
N SER A 473 17.29 27.99 -15.15
CA SER A 473 16.92 29.01 -14.16
C SER A 473 17.93 29.03 -13.01
N GLY A 474 18.63 30.16 -12.83
CA GLY A 474 19.60 30.31 -11.75
C GLY A 474 20.07 31.76 -11.60
N ALA A 475 20.17 32.21 -10.35
CA ALA A 475 20.11 33.57 -9.82
C ALA A 475 21.24 34.58 -10.18
N GLY A 476 21.86 34.48 -11.36
CA GLY A 476 22.71 35.54 -11.91
C GLY A 476 21.91 36.57 -12.72
N LEU A 477 22.23 37.86 -12.61
CA LEU A 477 21.62 38.89 -13.47
C LEU A 477 22.00 38.66 -14.94
N TYR A 478 21.04 38.21 -15.75
CA TYR A 478 21.18 38.17 -17.20
C TYR A 478 21.04 39.57 -17.76
N LYS A 479 21.87 39.85 -18.76
CA LYS A 479 21.91 41.11 -19.48
C LYS A 479 21.52 40.85 -20.93
N VAL A 480 20.30 41.23 -21.28
CA VAL A 480 19.77 41.16 -22.64
C VAL A 480 20.05 42.48 -23.35
N GLN A 481 20.90 42.45 -24.36
CA GLN A 481 21.13 43.59 -25.25
C GLN A 481 20.49 43.32 -26.60
N TYR A 482 19.81 44.31 -27.17
CA TYR A 482 19.15 44.19 -28.46
C TYR A 482 19.35 45.45 -29.29
N ILE A 483 19.44 45.30 -30.60
CA ILE A 483 19.70 46.41 -31.53
C ILE A 483 19.09 46.11 -32.90
N THR A 484 18.54 47.14 -33.54
CA THR A 484 18.17 47.12 -34.96
C THR A 484 19.26 47.74 -35.83
N MET A 485 19.32 47.42 -37.12
CA MET A 485 20.37 47.94 -38.01
C MET A 485 20.39 49.47 -38.04
N GLY A 486 21.48 50.07 -37.56
CA GLY A 486 21.65 51.53 -37.48
C GLY A 486 20.94 52.21 -36.30
N GLY A 487 20.25 51.44 -35.45
CA GLY A 487 19.55 51.94 -34.27
C GLY A 487 20.43 52.05 -33.02
N THR A 488 19.86 52.59 -31.95
CA THR A 488 20.54 52.67 -30.63
C THR A 488 20.32 51.35 -29.87
N PRO A 489 21.35 50.74 -29.25
CA PRO A 489 21.17 49.51 -28.50
C PRO A 489 20.29 49.70 -27.27
N GLY A 490 19.28 48.85 -27.12
CA GLY A 490 18.52 48.68 -25.89
C GLY A 490 19.15 47.62 -24.98
N GLN A 491 18.88 47.70 -23.68
CA GLN A 491 19.43 46.78 -22.71
C GLN A 491 18.50 46.59 -21.52
N ILE A 492 18.30 45.34 -21.13
CA ILE A 492 17.54 44.95 -19.95
C ILE A 492 18.41 44.04 -19.09
N THR A 493 18.37 44.24 -17.79
CA THR A 493 19.00 43.37 -16.80
C THR A 493 17.88 42.70 -16.02
N THR A 494 17.86 41.38 -15.94
CA THR A 494 16.82 40.62 -15.24
C THR A 494 17.42 39.44 -14.47
N PRO A 495 16.87 39.08 -13.30
CA PRO A 495 17.13 37.77 -12.68
C PRO A 495 16.32 36.64 -13.34
N ASP A 496 15.29 36.98 -14.13
CA ASP A 496 14.37 36.01 -14.72
C ASP A 496 14.99 35.32 -15.94
N THR A 497 14.47 34.14 -16.29
CA THR A 497 14.84 33.38 -17.50
C THR A 497 14.09 33.84 -18.76
N SER A 498 13.39 34.97 -18.68
CA SER A 498 12.72 35.56 -19.83
C SER A 498 12.62 37.08 -19.70
N VAL A 499 12.57 37.75 -20.86
CA VAL A 499 12.33 39.20 -20.96
C VAL A 499 11.38 39.46 -22.11
N THR A 500 10.32 40.23 -21.84
CA THR A 500 9.50 40.83 -22.90
C THR A 500 10.09 42.19 -23.28
N LEU A 501 10.58 42.29 -24.52
CA LEU A 501 10.96 43.56 -25.13
C LEU A 501 9.70 44.31 -25.57
N SER A 502 9.64 45.61 -25.36
CA SER A 502 8.50 46.46 -25.75
C SER A 502 9.00 47.77 -26.39
N GLY A 503 8.13 48.44 -27.14
CA GLY A 503 8.48 49.67 -27.86
C GLY A 503 9.38 49.44 -29.07
N LEU A 504 9.30 48.26 -29.69
CA LEU A 504 10.05 47.91 -30.88
C LEU A 504 9.41 48.53 -32.14
N ASP A 505 10.24 48.82 -33.15
CA ASP A 505 9.77 49.32 -34.44
C ASP A 505 9.14 48.18 -35.24
N ALA A 506 7.97 48.43 -35.85
CA ALA A 506 7.25 47.44 -36.64
C ALA A 506 7.99 47.08 -37.94
N GLY A 507 8.03 45.79 -38.29
CA GLY A 507 8.71 45.26 -39.48
C GLY A 507 10.24 45.34 -39.43
N ALA A 508 10.83 45.63 -38.27
CA ALA A 508 12.27 45.78 -38.12
C ALA A 508 12.93 44.47 -37.66
N VAL A 509 14.17 44.23 -38.13
CA VAL A 509 15.00 43.11 -37.67
C VAL A 509 15.80 43.55 -36.45
N TYR A 510 15.72 42.77 -35.38
CA TYR A 510 16.51 42.92 -34.17
C TYR A 510 17.50 41.78 -34.03
N VAL A 511 18.74 42.12 -33.70
CA VAL A 511 19.74 41.18 -33.21
C VAL A 511 19.85 41.37 -31.71
N PHE A 512 19.86 40.27 -30.95
CA PHE A 512 19.98 40.31 -29.51
C PHE A 512 21.11 39.41 -29.00
N ARG A 513 21.59 39.73 -27.80
CA ARG A 513 22.57 38.97 -27.03
C ARG A 513 22.11 38.83 -25.60
N VAL A 514 22.04 37.60 -25.11
CA VAL A 514 21.84 37.30 -23.69
C VAL A 514 23.20 37.02 -23.09
N ARG A 515 23.62 37.82 -22.10
CA ARG A 515 24.92 37.69 -21.45
C ARG A 515 24.77 37.48 -19.96
N ASN A 516 25.60 36.61 -19.40
CA ASN A 516 25.73 36.46 -17.96
C ASN A 516 27.23 36.39 -17.60
N LYS A 517 27.57 36.93 -16.44
CA LYS A 517 28.87 36.76 -15.80
C LYS A 517 28.63 36.31 -14.37
N CYS A 518 28.99 35.07 -14.09
CA CYS A 518 28.82 34.49 -12.76
C CYS A 518 29.82 35.07 -11.78
N SER A 519 29.41 35.18 -10.52
CA SER A 519 30.32 35.56 -9.44
C SER A 519 31.43 34.52 -9.32
N GLY A 520 32.65 34.95 -9.02
CA GLY A 520 33.79 34.03 -8.86
C GLY A 520 34.41 33.50 -10.17
N THR A 521 33.79 33.71 -11.34
CA THR A 521 34.34 33.25 -12.63
C THR A 521 34.87 34.41 -13.49
N THR A 522 35.87 34.13 -14.32
CA THR A 522 36.35 35.05 -15.37
C THR A 522 35.56 34.88 -16.67
N ALA A 523 34.80 33.79 -16.80
CA ALA A 523 34.01 33.48 -17.98
C ALA A 523 32.83 34.45 -18.14
N THR A 524 32.60 34.90 -19.37
CA THR A 524 31.39 35.62 -19.75
C THR A 524 30.65 34.76 -20.76
N TYR A 525 29.45 34.33 -20.42
CA TYR A 525 28.64 33.53 -21.31
C TYR A 525 27.82 34.45 -22.21
N THR A 526 27.74 34.13 -23.50
CA THR A 526 26.98 34.90 -24.48
C THR A 526 26.23 33.97 -25.40
N ALA A 527 24.91 34.10 -25.44
CA ALA A 527 24.07 33.56 -26.48
C ALA A 527 23.54 34.71 -27.35
N SER A 528 23.35 34.47 -28.64
CA SER A 528 22.90 35.50 -29.58
C SER A 528 21.82 34.94 -30.50
N GLY A 529 20.91 35.79 -30.94
CA GLY A 529 19.86 35.45 -31.88
C GLY A 529 19.37 36.67 -32.64
N ALA A 530 18.41 36.47 -33.53
CA ALA A 530 17.73 37.54 -34.23
C ALA A 530 16.25 37.21 -34.42
N PHE A 531 15.42 38.24 -34.48
CA PHE A 531 14.00 38.13 -34.81
C PHE A 531 13.56 39.37 -35.62
N MET A 532 12.40 39.28 -36.25
CA MET A 532 11.77 40.40 -36.96
C MET A 532 10.40 40.65 -36.32
N THR A 533 10.08 41.90 -36.00
CA THR A 533 8.74 42.30 -35.54
C THR A 533 7.73 42.24 -36.67
N ASP A 534 6.45 42.08 -36.34
CA ASP A 534 5.41 42.12 -37.36
C ASP A 534 5.36 43.50 -38.03
N PRO A 535 5.19 43.58 -39.36
CA PRO A 535 4.98 44.86 -40.03
C PRO A 535 3.62 45.46 -39.64
N LEU A 536 3.50 46.79 -39.71
CA LEU A 536 2.20 47.47 -39.64
C LEU A 536 1.32 46.94 -40.78
N ARG A 537 0.38 46.05 -40.46
CA ARG A 537 -0.71 45.70 -41.37
C ARG A 537 -1.83 46.73 -41.18
N ASP A 538 -2.16 47.44 -42.25
CA ASP A 538 -3.45 48.14 -42.31
C ASP A 538 -4.56 47.06 -42.30
N GLY A 539 -5.55 47.25 -41.45
CA GLY A 539 -6.39 46.16 -40.92
C GLY A 539 -7.06 45.30 -41.98
N MET A 540 -6.96 43.97 -41.84
CA MET A 540 -7.83 43.05 -42.55
C MET A 540 -9.26 43.16 -41.98
N VAL A 541 -10.18 43.66 -42.79
CA VAL A 541 -11.55 43.15 -42.81
C VAL A 541 -11.70 42.42 -44.14
N SER A 542 -12.11 41.15 -44.09
CA SER A 542 -12.12 40.22 -45.22
C SER A 542 -12.65 40.85 -46.54
N GLY A 543 -11.79 40.89 -47.57
CA GLY A 543 -12.19 41.09 -48.97
C GLY A 543 -12.08 42.51 -49.56
N LEU A 544 -11.47 43.47 -48.87
CA LEU A 544 -11.22 44.82 -49.41
C LEU A 544 -9.79 45.28 -49.14
N GLU A 545 -9.01 45.47 -50.21
CA GLU A 545 -7.66 46.02 -50.18
C GLU A 545 -7.67 47.50 -50.58
N VAL A 546 -6.91 48.33 -49.86
CA VAL A 546 -6.83 49.78 -50.05
C VAL A 546 -5.40 50.20 -50.32
N PHE A 547 -5.17 50.92 -51.43
CA PHE A 547 -3.86 51.40 -51.87
C PHE A 547 -3.85 52.93 -51.97
N PRO A 548 -3.24 53.64 -51.00
CA PRO A 548 -3.06 55.08 -51.10
C PRO A 548 -1.97 55.44 -52.11
N ASN A 549 -2.22 56.42 -52.99
CA ASN A 549 -1.20 56.98 -53.88
C ASN A 549 -0.80 58.39 -53.40
N PRO A 550 0.31 58.52 -52.67
CA PRO A 550 0.71 59.79 -52.04
C PRO A 550 1.14 60.87 -53.03
N THR A 551 1.40 60.52 -54.30
CA THR A 551 1.80 61.48 -55.34
C THR A 551 0.61 62.17 -55.99
N THR A 552 -0.53 61.49 -56.07
CA THR A 552 -1.76 62.00 -56.70
C THR A 552 -2.83 62.40 -55.69
N GLY A 553 -2.68 61.98 -54.42
CA GLY A 553 -3.67 62.19 -53.37
C GLY A 553 -4.93 61.32 -53.53
N LEU A 554 -4.90 60.31 -54.41
CA LEU A 554 -6.01 59.41 -54.67
C LEU A 554 -5.89 58.11 -53.85
N LEU A 555 -7.03 57.52 -53.52
CA LEU A 555 -7.14 56.18 -52.94
C LEU A 555 -7.61 55.21 -54.03
N TYR A 556 -6.93 54.07 -54.16
CA TYR A 556 -7.38 52.97 -55.01
C TYR A 556 -7.93 51.85 -54.14
N LEU A 557 -9.06 51.28 -54.54
CA LEU A 557 -9.73 50.20 -53.82
C LEU A 557 -9.78 48.97 -54.73
N GLN A 558 -9.40 47.82 -54.20
CA GLN A 558 -9.53 46.53 -54.87
C GLN A 558 -10.33 45.59 -53.97
N SER A 559 -11.42 45.01 -54.50
CA SER A 559 -12.26 44.09 -53.75
C SER A 559 -12.55 42.84 -54.57
N ASP A 560 -12.64 41.71 -53.89
CA ASP A 560 -13.19 40.46 -54.41
C ASP A 560 -14.68 40.28 -54.06
N MET A 561 -15.28 41.22 -53.32
CA MET A 561 -16.69 41.22 -52.97
C MET A 561 -17.53 41.81 -54.10
N GLN A 562 -18.28 40.97 -54.81
CA GLN A 562 -19.30 41.44 -55.76
C GLN A 562 -20.57 41.89 -55.01
N ASP A 563 -21.10 43.06 -55.40
CA ASP A 563 -22.40 43.64 -55.00
C ASP A 563 -22.60 44.07 -53.52
N THR A 564 -21.52 44.29 -52.76
CA THR A 564 -21.61 44.88 -51.41
C THR A 564 -21.28 46.38 -51.42
N PRO A 565 -22.18 47.29 -51.02
CA PRO A 565 -21.88 48.72 -50.97
C PRO A 565 -20.85 49.05 -49.87
N VAL A 566 -19.78 49.75 -50.25
CA VAL A 566 -18.72 50.22 -49.34
C VAL A 566 -18.97 51.69 -48.98
N LEU A 567 -18.95 52.02 -47.68
CA LEU A 567 -19.07 53.40 -47.21
C LEU A 567 -17.69 53.95 -46.83
N ILE A 568 -17.26 54.99 -47.54
CA ILE A 568 -15.98 55.68 -47.28
C ILE A 568 -16.25 56.93 -46.46
N ARG A 569 -15.47 57.16 -45.40
CA ARG A 569 -15.55 58.36 -44.56
C ARG A 569 -14.18 59.01 -44.42
N ASP A 570 -14.15 60.33 -44.27
CA ASP A 570 -12.94 61.06 -43.93
C ASP A 570 -12.53 60.85 -42.47
N VAL A 571 -11.36 61.39 -42.09
CA VAL A 571 -10.81 61.29 -40.72
C VAL A 571 -11.68 61.97 -39.65
N SER A 572 -12.66 62.78 -40.05
CA SER A 572 -13.64 63.41 -39.15
C SER A 572 -14.96 62.62 -39.10
N GLY A 573 -15.06 61.50 -39.82
CA GLY A 573 -16.22 60.62 -39.87
C GLY A 573 -17.30 61.03 -40.88
N ASN A 574 -17.06 62.00 -41.76
CA ASN A 574 -18.04 62.42 -42.77
C ASN A 574 -17.98 61.52 -44.02
N PRO A 575 -19.11 61.19 -44.68
CA PRO A 575 -19.09 60.41 -45.93
C PRO A 575 -18.36 61.17 -47.05
N VAL A 576 -17.53 60.47 -47.83
CA VAL A 576 -16.76 61.01 -48.96
C VAL A 576 -17.39 60.63 -50.29
#